data_AF-A0AA35T144-F1
#
_entry.id   AF-A0AA35T144-F1
#
_cell.length_a   1.000
_cell.length_b   1.000
_cell.length_c   1.000
_cell.angle_alpha   90.00
_cell.angle_beta   90.00
_cell.angle_gamma   90.00
#
_symmetry.space_group_name_H-M   'P 1'
#
loop_
_entity.id
_entity.type
_entity.pdbx_description
1 polymer ?
#
loop_
_entity_poly.entity_id
_entity_poly.type
_entity_poly.pdbx_seq_one_letter_code
_entity_poly.pdbx_strand_id
1 'polypeptide(L)'
;MLRDESVRTLKFYLHISKDEQKRRLAKRVTNPQKHWKFSSRDYEERKNWDKNMEAYEQVLGRCSTPWAPWYVVPADDKWYRNWVVGKIITDTLKDMDPKIPDASDQIHEFLDKM
;
A
#
# COMPACT_ATOMS: atom_id res chain seq x y z
N MET A 1 2.59 16.94 -14.85
CA MET A 1 3.10 16.37 -13.57
C MET A 1 1.90 15.67 -12.95
N LEU A 2 2.02 14.43 -12.45
CA LEU A 2 0.85 13.59 -12.12
C LEU A 2 -0.21 14.28 -11.23
N ARG A 3 0.20 15.14 -10.30
CA ARG A 3 -0.69 15.94 -9.45
C ARG A 3 -1.69 16.77 -10.26
N ASP A 4 -1.26 17.33 -11.38
CA ASP A 4 -2.04 18.26 -12.21
C ASP A 4 -2.92 17.50 -13.23
N GLU A 5 -2.76 16.19 -13.31
CA GLU A 5 -3.46 15.28 -14.23
C GLU A 5 -4.56 14.49 -13.51
N SER A 6 -5.14 15.06 -12.45
CA SER A 6 -6.20 14.44 -11.62
C SER A 6 -5.82 13.10 -10.96
N VAL A 7 -4.52 12.85 -10.74
CA VAL A 7 -4.04 11.64 -10.04
C VAL A 7 -3.89 11.91 -8.54
N ARG A 8 -4.65 11.20 -7.70
CA ARG A 8 -4.47 11.20 -6.25
C ARG A 8 -3.43 10.14 -5.84
N THR A 9 -2.30 10.58 -5.29
CA THR A 9 -1.22 9.68 -4.89
C THR A 9 -1.30 9.34 -3.41
N LEU A 10 -1.37 8.05 -3.07
CA LEU A 10 -1.28 7.54 -1.69
C LEU A 10 -0.06 6.63 -1.56
N LYS A 11 0.79 6.85 -0.55
CA LYS A 11 1.98 6.03 -0.31
C LYS A 11 1.90 5.37 1.07
N PHE A 12 2.18 4.08 1.14
CA PHE A 12 2.06 3.30 2.38
C PHE A 12 3.38 2.66 2.75
N TYR A 13 3.89 2.99 3.94
CA TYR A 13 5.01 2.29 4.55
C TYR A 13 4.47 1.26 5.55
N LEU A 14 4.63 -0.02 5.22
CA LEU A 14 4.14 -1.13 6.04
C LEU A 14 5.16 -1.45 7.14
N HIS A 15 5.01 -0.80 8.28
CA HIS A 15 5.94 -0.89 9.38
C HIS A 15 5.74 -2.18 10.18
N ILE A 16 6.72 -3.07 10.12
CA ILE A 16 6.78 -4.25 11.00
C ILE A 16 7.87 -4.06 12.04
N SER A 17 7.72 -4.68 13.21
CA SER A 17 8.79 -4.72 14.20
C SER A 17 9.94 -5.64 13.75
N LYS A 18 11.13 -5.39 14.30
CA LYS A 18 12.32 -6.22 14.06
C LYS A 18 12.07 -7.67 14.50
N ASP A 19 11.25 -7.89 15.52
CA ASP A 19 10.90 -9.23 16.02
C ASP A 19 9.88 -9.93 15.13
N GLU A 20 8.84 -9.22 14.67
CA GLU A 20 7.90 -9.79 13.73
C GLU A 20 8.57 -10.20 12.41
N GLN A 21 9.51 -9.39 11.91
CA GLN A 21 10.30 -9.75 10.74
C GLN A 21 11.06 -11.06 10.96
N LYS A 22 11.73 -11.23 12.12
CA LYS A 22 12.44 -12.47 12.48
C LYS A 22 11.51 -13.66 12.48
N ARG A 23 10.34 -13.53 13.12
CA ARG A 23 9.34 -14.59 13.23
C ARG A 23 8.81 -14.99 11.85
N ARG A 24 8.55 -14.03 10.96
CA ARG A 24 8.09 -14.28 9.59
C ARG A 24 9.15 -15.00 8.76
N LEU A 25 10.42 -14.60 8.85
CA LEU A 25 11.53 -15.25 8.15
C LEU A 25 11.73 -16.68 8.64
N ALA A 26 11.75 -16.89 9.96
CA ALA A 26 11.84 -18.24 10.54
C ALA A 26 10.72 -19.15 10.02
N LYS A 27 9.48 -18.66 9.97
CA LYS A 27 8.32 -19.41 9.43
C LYS A 27 8.44 -19.72 7.94
N ARG A 28 9.21 -18.94 7.16
CA ARG A 28 9.47 -19.25 5.74
C ARG A 28 10.47 -20.39 5.61
N VAL A 29 11.51 -20.42 6.46
CA VAL A 29 12.55 -21.46 6.46
C VAL A 29 12.03 -22.78 7.03
N THR A 30 11.21 -22.76 8.07
CA THR A 30 10.73 -23.98 8.73
C THR A 30 9.53 -24.63 8.04
N ASN A 31 8.91 -23.97 7.05
CA ASN A 31 7.76 -24.52 6.33
C ASN A 31 8.14 -24.84 4.86
N PRO A 32 8.19 -26.12 4.48
CA PRO A 32 8.52 -26.55 3.11
C PRO A 32 7.70 -25.88 2.01
N GLN A 33 6.41 -25.62 2.25
CA GLN A 33 5.52 -24.96 1.28
C GLN A 33 5.86 -23.47 1.05
N LYS A 34 6.77 -22.90 1.86
CA LYS A 34 7.16 -21.49 1.82
C LYS A 34 8.62 -21.27 1.46
N HIS A 35 9.40 -22.34 1.26
CA HIS A 35 10.82 -22.24 0.91
C HIS A 35 11.06 -21.38 -0.32
N TRP A 36 10.19 -21.49 -1.33
CA TRP A 36 10.27 -20.67 -2.55
C TRP A 36 10.15 -19.14 -2.30
N LYS A 37 9.58 -18.72 -1.16
CA LYS A 37 9.44 -17.30 -0.76
C LYS A 37 10.62 -16.78 0.02
N PHE A 38 11.58 -17.63 0.36
CA PHE A 38 12.75 -17.23 1.12
C PHE A 38 13.85 -16.77 0.16
N SER A 39 14.51 -15.66 0.51
CA SER A 39 15.73 -15.22 -0.15
C SER A 39 16.82 -15.06 0.89
N SER A 40 18.05 -15.50 0.57
CA SER A 40 19.22 -15.23 1.42
C SER A 40 19.46 -13.72 1.60
N ARG A 41 19.03 -12.90 0.64
CA ARG A 41 19.07 -11.43 0.74
C ARG A 41 18.26 -10.87 1.89
N ASP A 42 17.15 -11.52 2.28
CA ASP A 42 16.33 -11.08 3.42
C ASP A 42 17.13 -11.06 4.73
N TYR A 43 18.13 -11.93 4.84
CA TYR A 43 19.02 -11.99 6.01
C TYR A 43 20.04 -10.83 6.01
N GLU A 44 20.62 -10.51 4.85
CA GLU A 44 21.54 -9.38 4.72
C GLU A 44 20.83 -8.03 4.95
N GLU A 45 19.64 -7.86 4.38
CA GLU A 45 18.79 -6.68 4.62
C GLU A 45 18.46 -6.49 6.11
N ARG A 46 18.25 -7.60 6.83
CA ARG A 46 18.01 -7.57 8.27
C ARG A 46 19.22 -7.05 9.06
N LYS A 47 20.46 -7.34 8.63
CA LYS A 47 21.66 -6.78 9.29
C LYS A 47 21.70 -5.26 9.18
N ASN A 48 21.16 -4.72 8.08
CA ASN A 48 21.06 -3.29 7.83
C ASN A 48 19.79 -2.65 8.40
N TRP A 49 19.11 -3.29 9.37
CA TRP A 49 17.84 -2.79 9.93
C TRP A 49 17.90 -1.31 10.32
N ASP A 50 18.88 -0.91 11.12
CA ASP A 50 18.95 0.44 11.68
C ASP A 50 19.20 1.48 10.58
N LYS A 51 20.07 1.16 9.60
CA LYS A 51 20.29 2.00 8.41
C LYS A 51 19.04 2.13 7.55
N ASN A 52 18.30 1.03 7.39
CA ASN A 52 17.04 1.03 6.65
C ASN A 52 15.98 1.88 7.36
N MET A 53 15.88 1.81 8.69
CA MET A 53 14.97 2.68 9.47
C MET A 53 15.33 4.16 9.29
N GLU A 54 16.62 4.52 9.42
CA GLU A 54 17.08 5.90 9.20
C GLU A 54 16.75 6.40 7.79
N ALA A 55 16.98 5.56 6.76
CA ALA A 55 16.63 5.92 5.39
C ALA A 55 15.11 6.14 5.20
N TYR A 56 14.28 5.28 5.80
CA TYR A 56 12.82 5.46 5.75
C TYR A 56 12.38 6.72 6.50
N GLU A 57 12.94 7.03 7.67
CA GLU A 57 12.66 8.28 8.38
C GLU A 57 12.94 9.51 7.52
N GLN A 58 14.08 9.52 6.80
CA GLN A 58 14.41 10.60 5.88
C GLN A 58 13.42 10.71 4.72
N VAL A 59 13.06 9.59 4.09
CA VAL A 59 12.07 9.57 2.99
C VAL A 59 10.70 10.05 3.48
N LEU A 60 10.25 9.58 4.63
CA LEU A 60 8.95 9.96 5.20
C LEU A 60 8.94 11.45 5.58
N GLY A 61 10.02 11.94 6.19
CA GLY A 61 10.15 13.34 6.60
C GLY A 61 10.30 14.34 5.44
N ARG A 62 10.87 13.91 4.30
CA ARG A 62 11.13 14.80 3.15
C ARG A 62 10.10 14.68 2.03
N CYS A 63 9.46 13.51 1.88
CA CYS A 63 8.63 13.19 0.73
C CYS A 63 7.14 13.00 1.08
N SER A 64 6.72 13.28 2.30
CA SER A 64 5.29 13.30 2.67
C SER A 64 4.75 14.72 2.50
N THR A 65 3.86 14.91 1.54
CA THR A 65 3.26 16.22 1.23
C THR A 65 1.73 16.15 1.31
N PRO A 66 1.02 17.27 1.48
CA PRO A 66 -0.44 17.27 1.56
C PRO A 66 -1.15 16.63 0.36
N TRP A 67 -0.57 16.73 -0.85
CA TRP A 67 -1.15 16.18 -2.09
C TRP A 67 -0.65 14.75 -2.42
N ALA A 68 0.41 14.29 -1.76
CA ALA A 68 0.94 12.94 -1.89
C ALA A 68 1.45 12.47 -0.52
N PRO A 69 0.56 12.14 0.42
CA PRO A 69 0.94 11.76 1.77
C PRO A 69 1.60 10.37 1.83
N TRP A 70 2.50 10.21 2.79
CA TRP A 70 2.92 8.91 3.29
C TRP A 70 2.13 8.53 4.55
N TYR A 71 1.68 7.28 4.60
CA TYR A 71 1.06 6.67 5.78
C TYR A 71 1.99 5.60 6.36
N VAL A 72 2.35 5.74 7.63
CA VAL A 72 3.04 4.69 8.38
C VAL A 72 1.98 3.75 8.95
N VAL A 73 1.90 2.53 8.41
CA VAL A 73 0.87 1.55 8.76
C VAL A 73 1.48 0.45 9.61
N PRO A 74 1.03 0.27 10.87
CA PRO A 74 1.42 -0.88 11.69
C PRO A 74 1.03 -2.19 10.98
N ALA A 75 2.03 -3.03 10.71
CA ALA A 75 1.89 -4.17 9.81
C ALA A 75 2.26 -5.52 10.46
N ASP A 76 2.45 -5.55 11.78
CA ASP A 76 2.68 -6.79 12.53
C ASP A 76 1.48 -7.72 12.43
N ASP A 77 0.27 -7.16 12.54
CA ASP A 77 -0.98 -7.86 12.28
C ASP A 77 -1.48 -7.61 10.85
N LYS A 78 -1.54 -8.68 10.07
CA LYS A 78 -1.95 -8.60 8.65
C LYS A 78 -3.38 -8.12 8.47
N TRP A 79 -4.30 -8.49 9.37
CA TRP A 79 -5.69 -8.08 9.29
C TRP A 79 -5.80 -6.57 9.52
N TYR A 80 -5.09 -6.03 10.52
CA TYR A 80 -5.13 -4.62 10.88
C TYR A 80 -4.52 -3.78 9.76
N ARG A 81 -3.35 -4.19 9.26
CA ARG A 81 -2.73 -3.61 8.07
C ARG A 81 -3.71 -3.51 6.88
N ASN A 82 -4.41 -4.61 6.57
CA ASN A 82 -5.37 -4.64 5.46
C ASN A 82 -6.53 -3.67 5.70
N TRP A 83 -7.04 -3.63 6.92
CA TRP A 83 -8.12 -2.72 7.31
C TRP A 83 -7.70 -1.26 7.20
N VAL A 84 -6.54 -0.88 7.73
CA VAL A 84 -6.03 0.50 7.67
C VAL A 84 -5.85 0.96 6.22
N VAL A 85 -5.16 0.17 5.40
CA VAL A 85 -4.94 0.50 3.98
C VAL A 85 -6.27 0.59 3.24
N GLY A 86 -7.16 -0.39 3.42
CA GLY A 86 -8.48 -0.40 2.80
C GLY A 86 -9.30 0.84 3.18
N LYS A 87 -9.33 1.19 4.47
CA LYS A 87 -10.03 2.38 4.96
C LYS A 87 -9.50 3.66 4.32
N ILE A 88 -8.19 3.87 4.29
CA ILE A 88 -7.59 5.09 3.72
C ILE A 88 -7.93 5.20 2.22
N ILE A 89 -7.86 4.09 1.47
CA ILE A 89 -8.23 4.06 0.05
C ILE A 89 -9.72 4.39 -0.12
N THR A 90 -10.59 3.73 0.63
CA THR A 90 -12.04 3.97 0.54
C THR A 90 -12.42 5.39 0.90
N ASP A 91 -11.84 5.95 1.97
CA ASP A 91 -12.09 7.34 2.38
C ASP A 91 -11.59 8.32 1.30
N THR A 92 -10.43 8.04 0.69
CA THR A 92 -9.91 8.86 -0.41
C THR A 92 -10.81 8.80 -1.64
N LEU A 93 -11.29 7.61 -2.03
CA LEU A 93 -12.20 7.46 -3.16
C LEU A 93 -13.55 8.15 -2.92
N LYS A 94 -14.04 8.16 -1.68
CA LYS A 94 -15.25 8.91 -1.31
C LYS A 94 -15.04 10.41 -1.41
N ASP A 95 -13.90 10.91 -0.94
CA ASP A 95 -13.51 12.33 -1.05
C ASP A 95 -13.38 12.79 -2.52
N MET A 96 -12.90 11.90 -3.40
CA MET A 96 -12.83 12.15 -4.84
C MET A 96 -14.20 12.21 -5.53
N ASP A 97 -15.25 11.67 -4.90
CA ASP A 97 -16.63 11.66 -5.39
C ASP A 97 -16.80 11.28 -6.88
N PRO A 98 -16.26 10.14 -7.33
CA PRO A 98 -16.37 9.72 -8.72
C PRO A 98 -17.84 9.48 -9.08
N LYS A 99 -18.29 10.04 -10.20
CA LYS A 99 -19.65 9.87 -10.71
C LYS A 99 -19.73 8.70 -11.66
N ILE A 100 -20.84 7.97 -11.58
CA ILE A 100 -21.24 7.06 -12.64
C ILE A 100 -21.56 7.94 -13.87
N PRO A 101 -21.03 7.63 -15.05
CA PRO A 101 -21.33 8.40 -16.25
C PRO A 101 -22.82 8.26 -16.59
N ASP A 102 -23.39 9.33 -17.13
CA ASP A 102 -24.73 9.26 -17.70
C ASP A 102 -24.77 8.26 -18.87
N ALA A 103 -25.95 7.70 -19.11
CA ALA A 103 -26.15 6.87 -20.29
C ALA A 103 -25.86 7.71 -21.54
N SER A 104 -25.09 7.14 -22.47
CA SER A 104 -24.81 7.80 -23.73
C SER A 104 -26.08 7.84 -24.58
N ASP A 105 -26.14 8.77 -25.53
CA ASP A 105 -27.23 8.83 -26.50
C ASP A 105 -27.43 7.49 -27.23
N GLN A 106 -26.35 6.73 -27.45
CA GLN A 106 -26.40 5.38 -28.04
C GLN A 106 -27.10 4.35 -27.15
N ILE A 107 -26.98 4.46 -25.83
CA ILE A 107 -27.68 3.60 -24.89
C ILE A 107 -29.17 3.95 -24.89
N HIS A 108 -29.50 5.24 -24.93
CA HIS A 108 -30.89 5.70 -25.04
C HIS A 108 -31.54 5.23 -26.35
N GLU A 109 -30.86 5.41 -27.49
CA GLU A 109 -31.33 4.93 -28.80
C GLU A 109 -31.50 3.40 -28.88
N PHE A 110 -30.66 2.64 -28.16
CA PHE A 110 -30.79 1.18 -28.11
C PHE A 110 -32.02 0.76 -27.29
N LEU A 111 -32.28 1.44 -26.16
CA LEU A 111 -33.44 1.15 -25.31
C LEU A 111 -34.77 1.49 -26.01
N ASP A 112 -34.82 2.58 -26.79
CA ASP A 112 -36.02 2.98 -27.54
C ASP A 112 -36.39 2.02 -28.69
N LYS A 113 -35.45 1.17 -29.12
CA LYS A 113 -35.64 0.19 -30.22
C LYS A 113 -36.02 -1.22 -29.73
N MET A 114 -36.06 -1.46 -28.42
CA MET A 114 -36.56 -2.70 -27.81
C MET A 114 -38.07 -2.64 -27.58
#